data_AF-A0A2A5JTZ8-F1
#
_entry.id   AF-A0A2A5JTZ8-F1
#
_cell.length_a   1.000
_cell.length_b   1.000
_cell.length_c   1.000
_cell.angle_alpha   90.00
_cell.angle_beta   90.00
_cell.angle_gamma   90.00
#
_symmetry.space_group_name_H-M   'P 1'
#
loop_
_entity.id
_entity.type
_entity.pdbx_description
1 polymer ?
#
loop_
_entity_poly.entity_id
_entity_poly.type
_entity_poly.pdbx_seq_one_letter_code
_entity_poly.pdbx_strand_id
1 'polypeptide(L)'
;MGPHQLPQINMFDKLISLFKKGDDSLNVLESEILDKVVEVLSSQYSNILKKRIKSINLVQRIDNNMEVNCFEMSNGKAILRTEHRLINDSGEAVLATFAINKDSMEPVSGKLWLVQGVFFSIEFDSPPNNLTEKPNYSISISLADCFKTKSGTEPN
;
A
#
# COMPACT_ATOMS: atom_id res chain seq x y z
N MET A 1 28.42 8.55 -35.36
CA MET A 1 27.82 7.52 -34.51
C MET A 1 27.50 8.16 -33.18
N GLY A 2 26.25 8.58 -32.97
CA GLY A 2 25.82 9.11 -31.67
C GLY A 2 25.63 7.96 -30.67
N PRO A 3 25.86 8.16 -29.37
CA PRO A 3 25.65 7.11 -28.39
C PRO A 3 24.16 6.77 -28.34
N HIS A 4 23.83 5.51 -28.62
CA HIS A 4 22.52 4.94 -28.34
C HIS A 4 22.30 5.02 -26.82
N GLN A 5 21.55 6.02 -26.36
CA GLN A 5 20.93 5.96 -25.05
C GLN A 5 19.85 4.88 -25.11
N LEU A 6 20.11 3.75 -24.45
CA LEU A 6 19.06 2.76 -24.19
C LEU A 6 17.95 3.46 -23.39
N PRO A 7 16.67 3.34 -23.79
CA PRO A 7 15.59 3.89 -23.00
C PRO A 7 15.63 3.24 -21.62
N GLN A 8 15.66 4.08 -20.57
CA GLN A 8 15.43 3.61 -19.21
C GLN A 8 13.99 3.11 -19.16
N ILE A 9 13.81 1.81 -19.33
CA ILE A 9 12.51 1.17 -19.18
C ILE A 9 12.13 1.34 -17.71
N ASN A 10 11.11 2.18 -17.46
CA ASN A 10 10.57 2.37 -16.12
C ASN A 10 10.19 0.99 -15.56
N MET A 11 10.55 0.70 -14.31
CA MET A 11 10.20 -0.56 -13.64
C MET A 11 8.68 -0.82 -13.72
N PHE A 12 7.88 0.25 -13.71
CA PHE A 12 6.44 0.24 -13.99
C PHE A 12 6.07 -0.35 -15.36
N ASP A 13 6.79 -0.03 -16.44
CA ASP A 13 6.48 -0.56 -17.77
C ASP A 13 6.77 -2.07 -17.88
N LYS A 14 7.76 -2.58 -17.13
CA LYS A 14 8.00 -4.03 -17.02
C LYS A 14 6.89 -4.72 -16.24
N LEU A 15 6.45 -4.13 -15.12
CA LEU A 15 5.31 -4.63 -14.33
C LEU A 15 4.03 -4.68 -15.18
N ILE A 16 3.84 -3.71 -16.09
CA ILE A 16 2.66 -3.65 -16.96
C ILE A 16 2.60 -4.84 -17.95
N SER A 17 3.74 -5.29 -18.46
CA SER A 17 3.79 -6.42 -19.41
C SER A 17 3.43 -7.78 -18.78
N LEU A 18 3.37 -7.87 -17.44
CA LEU A 18 3.09 -9.08 -16.66
C LEU A 18 1.62 -9.20 -16.20
N PHE A 19 0.74 -8.27 -16.59
CA PHE A 19 -0.66 -8.15 -16.12
C PHE A 19 -1.65 -9.25 -16.54
N LYS A 20 -1.23 -10.50 -16.75
CA LYS A 20 -2.17 -11.57 -17.15
C LYS A 20 -3.00 -12.16 -16.00
N LYS A 21 -2.71 -11.87 -14.73
CA LYS A 21 -3.54 -12.31 -13.58
C LYS A 21 -3.48 -11.30 -12.42
N GLY A 22 -4.64 -10.90 -11.94
CA GLY A 22 -4.87 -10.08 -10.76
C GLY A 22 -6.38 -10.00 -10.51
N ASP A 23 -6.76 -9.65 -9.30
CA ASP A 23 -8.15 -9.46 -8.92
C ASP A 23 -8.56 -8.00 -9.11
N ASP A 24 -9.85 -7.73 -9.22
CA ASP A 24 -10.38 -6.37 -9.39
C ASP A 24 -10.47 -5.59 -8.06
N SER A 25 -10.22 -6.28 -6.93
CA SER A 25 -10.50 -5.77 -5.60
C SER A 25 -9.58 -6.37 -4.52
N LEU A 26 -9.47 -5.62 -3.42
CA LEU A 26 -8.83 -6.04 -2.19
C LEU A 26 -9.69 -7.11 -1.51
N ASN A 27 -9.06 -8.07 -0.85
CA ASN A 27 -9.77 -9.02 -0.01
C ASN A 27 -10.13 -8.38 1.35
N VAL A 28 -10.82 -9.14 2.21
CA VAL A 28 -11.27 -8.66 3.53
C VAL A 28 -10.10 -8.21 4.39
N LEU A 29 -9.04 -9.01 4.50
CA LEU A 29 -7.89 -8.70 5.35
C LEU A 29 -7.16 -7.43 4.89
N GLU A 30 -6.88 -7.33 3.59
CA GLU A 30 -6.21 -6.18 2.98
C GLU A 30 -7.02 -4.90 3.17
N SER A 31 -8.33 -4.98 3.00
CA SER A 31 -9.24 -3.85 3.25
C SER A 31 -9.19 -3.42 4.72
N GLU A 32 -9.18 -4.37 5.66
CA GLU A 32 -9.12 -4.05 7.08
C GLU A 32 -7.79 -3.43 7.52
N ILE A 33 -6.66 -3.90 6.96
CA ILE A 33 -5.35 -3.27 7.20
C ILE A 33 -5.41 -1.80 6.75
N LEU A 34 -5.94 -1.55 5.55
CA LEU A 34 -6.04 -0.20 4.99
C LEU A 34 -7.02 0.69 5.76
N ASP A 35 -8.16 0.16 6.19
CA ASP A 35 -9.12 0.88 7.03
C ASP A 35 -8.48 1.29 8.37
N LYS A 36 -7.70 0.40 9.00
CA LYS A 36 -6.97 0.71 10.23
C LYS A 36 -5.93 1.82 10.03
N VAL A 37 -5.23 1.84 8.89
CA VAL A 37 -4.30 2.93 8.55
C VAL A 37 -5.05 4.25 8.37
N VAL A 38 -6.20 4.22 7.69
CA VAL A 38 -7.06 5.39 7.49
C VAL A 38 -7.56 5.97 8.83
N GLU A 39 -7.89 5.12 9.80
CA GLU A 39 -8.33 5.53 11.15
C GLU A 39 -7.25 6.26 11.95
N VAL A 40 -5.98 5.86 11.82
CA VAL A 40 -4.87 6.45 12.59
C VAL A 40 -4.22 7.66 11.91
N LEU A 41 -4.40 7.83 10.61
CA LEU A 41 -3.91 8.99 9.86
C LEU A 41 -4.63 10.28 10.27
N SER A 42 -3.96 11.43 10.10
CA SER A 42 -4.62 12.73 10.22
C SER A 42 -5.69 12.91 9.15
N SER A 43 -6.73 13.71 9.42
CA SER A 43 -7.87 13.86 8.51
C SER A 43 -7.48 14.24 7.07
N GLN A 44 -6.40 15.01 6.89
CA GLN A 44 -5.87 15.35 5.58
C GLN A 44 -5.40 14.10 4.81
N TYR A 45 -4.54 13.29 5.42
CA TYR A 45 -3.99 12.09 4.78
C TYR A 45 -5.02 10.98 4.65
N SER A 46 -5.92 10.80 5.63
CA SER A 46 -7.01 9.83 5.56
C SER A 46 -7.90 10.08 4.34
N ASN A 47 -8.22 11.33 4.03
CA ASN A 47 -9.04 11.67 2.87
C ASN A 47 -8.35 11.37 1.54
N ILE A 48 -7.04 11.61 1.44
CA ILE A 48 -6.24 11.29 0.27
C ILE A 48 -6.15 9.77 0.08
N LEU A 49 -5.82 9.04 1.16
CA LEU A 49 -5.71 7.59 1.12
C LEU A 49 -7.06 6.93 0.78
N LYS A 50 -8.18 7.39 1.32
CA LYS A 50 -9.53 6.91 0.94
C LYS A 50 -9.82 7.06 -0.56
N LYS A 51 -9.44 8.19 -1.17
CA LYS A 51 -9.59 8.39 -2.62
C LYS A 51 -8.71 7.42 -3.40
N ARG A 52 -7.45 7.25 -2.96
CA ARG A 52 -6.53 6.29 -3.56
C ARG A 52 -7.07 4.86 -3.47
N ILE A 53 -7.55 4.42 -2.31
CA ILE A 53 -8.12 3.07 -2.13
C ILE A 53 -9.28 2.84 -3.10
N LYS A 54 -10.19 3.80 -3.21
CA LYS A 54 -11.34 3.73 -4.14
C LYS A 54 -10.95 3.68 -5.63
N SER A 55 -9.75 4.14 -5.97
CA SER A 55 -9.25 4.13 -7.35
C SER A 55 -8.61 2.80 -7.76
N ILE A 56 -8.30 1.93 -6.79
CA ILE A 56 -7.69 0.64 -7.08
C ILE A 56 -8.70 -0.23 -7.84
N ASN A 57 -8.28 -0.75 -8.99
CA ASN A 57 -9.09 -1.62 -9.84
C ASN A 57 -8.31 -2.82 -10.39
N LEU A 58 -7.08 -3.01 -9.91
CA LEU A 58 -6.26 -4.19 -10.15
C LEU A 58 -5.38 -4.44 -8.93
N VAL A 59 -5.54 -5.62 -8.34
CA VAL A 59 -4.75 -6.11 -7.22
C VAL A 59 -3.97 -7.33 -7.67
N GLN A 60 -2.65 -7.29 -7.55
CA GLN A 60 -1.78 -8.41 -7.86
C GLN A 60 -1.15 -8.94 -6.59
N ARG A 61 -1.41 -10.21 -6.30
CA ARG A 61 -0.78 -10.92 -5.20
C ARG A 61 0.35 -11.76 -5.77
N ILE A 62 1.57 -11.49 -5.33
CA ILE A 62 2.77 -12.18 -5.77
C ILE A 62 3.52 -12.77 -4.57
N ASP A 63 4.51 -13.60 -4.85
CA ASP A 63 5.32 -14.30 -3.86
C ASP A 63 4.49 -14.97 -2.74
N ASN A 64 3.58 -15.85 -3.15
CA ASN A 64 2.68 -16.57 -2.22
C ASN A 64 1.86 -15.65 -1.30
N ASN A 65 1.38 -14.52 -1.85
CA ASN A 65 0.63 -13.47 -1.15
C ASN A 65 1.45 -12.66 -0.12
N MET A 66 2.79 -12.72 -0.18
CA MET A 66 3.63 -11.83 0.63
C MET A 66 3.60 -10.38 0.14
N GLU A 67 3.38 -10.15 -1.16
CA GLU A 67 3.27 -8.80 -1.70
C GLU A 67 1.95 -8.62 -2.45
N VAL A 68 1.23 -7.56 -2.10
CA VAL A 68 -0.07 -7.17 -2.68
C VAL A 68 0.09 -5.81 -3.34
N ASN A 69 0.32 -5.83 -4.64
CA ASN A 69 0.45 -4.64 -5.46
C ASN A 69 -0.91 -4.10 -5.89
N CYS A 70 -1.13 -2.81 -5.66
CA CYS A 70 -2.41 -2.15 -5.86
C CYS A 70 -2.30 -1.09 -6.96
N PHE A 71 -2.97 -1.32 -8.08
CA PHE A 71 -2.91 -0.44 -9.25
C PHE A 71 -4.24 0.30 -9.46
N GLU A 72 -4.13 1.54 -9.93
CA GLU A 72 -5.20 2.12 -10.75
C GLU A 72 -4.79 1.95 -12.21
N MET A 73 -5.62 1.24 -12.96
CA MET A 73 -5.47 1.00 -14.38
C MET A 73 -6.37 1.94 -15.17
N SER A 74 -5.80 2.62 -16.16
CA SER A 74 -6.54 3.42 -17.12
C SER A 74 -6.02 3.12 -18.53
N ASN A 75 -6.92 2.75 -19.44
CA ASN A 75 -6.57 2.38 -20.83
C ASN A 75 -5.43 1.34 -20.92
N GLY A 76 -5.47 0.33 -20.06
CA GLY A 76 -4.48 -0.75 -20.02
C GLY A 76 -3.11 -0.36 -19.42
N LYS A 77 -2.99 0.83 -18.85
CA LYS A 77 -1.75 1.32 -18.22
C LYS A 77 -1.97 1.63 -16.74
N ALA A 78 -0.99 1.29 -15.92
CA ALA A 78 -0.96 1.74 -14.54
C ALA A 78 -0.72 3.25 -14.49
N ILE A 79 -1.48 3.95 -13.65
CA ILE A 79 -1.34 5.39 -13.47
C ILE A 79 -1.11 5.74 -12.01
N LEU A 80 -0.30 6.78 -11.77
CA LEU A 80 -0.10 7.40 -10.48
C LEU A 80 -0.59 8.85 -10.55
N ARG A 81 -1.67 9.11 -9.84
CA ARG A 81 -2.33 10.41 -9.79
C ARG A 81 -1.68 11.31 -8.75
N THR A 82 -1.39 12.56 -9.12
CA THR A 82 -0.87 13.56 -8.18
C THR A 82 -1.85 13.84 -7.04
N GLU A 83 -3.16 13.77 -7.30
CA GLU A 83 -4.22 13.93 -6.31
C GLU A 83 -4.29 12.79 -5.27
N HIS A 84 -3.59 11.68 -5.51
CA HIS A 84 -3.45 10.55 -4.58
C HIS A 84 -2.14 10.56 -3.80
N ARG A 85 -1.30 11.61 -3.99
CA ARG A 85 0.00 11.72 -3.35
C ARG A 85 -0.14 12.15 -1.88
N LEU A 86 0.38 11.33 -0.99
CA LEU A 86 0.43 11.55 0.46
C LEU A 86 1.64 12.41 0.86
N ILE A 87 2.80 12.21 0.23
CA ILE A 87 4.02 12.99 0.48
C ILE A 87 4.70 13.39 -0.82
N ASN A 88 5.44 14.50 -0.82
CA ASN A 88 6.20 14.92 -1.98
C ASN A 88 7.56 14.20 -2.05
N ASP A 89 7.53 12.90 -2.32
CA ASP A 89 8.70 12.04 -2.52
C ASP A 89 8.72 11.51 -3.96
N SER A 90 9.90 11.35 -4.54
CA SER A 90 10.09 10.78 -5.89
C SER A 90 10.44 9.29 -5.88
N GLY A 91 10.72 8.71 -4.71
CA GLY A 91 11.11 7.32 -4.55
C GLY A 91 10.08 6.45 -3.83
N GLU A 92 10.57 5.39 -3.21
CA GLU A 92 9.80 4.49 -2.35
C GLU A 92 9.90 4.95 -0.89
N ALA A 93 8.77 4.89 -0.18
CA ALA A 93 8.72 5.25 1.24
C ALA A 93 7.73 4.37 1.99
N VAL A 94 8.02 4.09 3.26
CA VAL A 94 7.07 3.40 4.14
C VAL A 94 5.99 4.38 4.58
N LEU A 95 4.73 4.01 4.39
CA LEU A 95 3.57 4.72 4.95
C LEU A 95 3.38 4.34 6.43
N ALA A 96 3.32 3.04 6.68
CA ALA A 96 3.09 2.48 7.99
C ALA A 96 3.61 1.04 8.07
N THR A 97 3.87 0.58 9.28
CA THR A 97 4.02 -0.84 9.60
C THR A 97 2.76 -1.34 10.29
N PHE A 98 2.48 -2.63 10.16
CA PHE A 98 1.36 -3.28 10.86
C PHE A 98 1.78 -4.58 11.51
N ALA A 99 1.02 -4.99 12.53
CA ALA A 99 1.08 -6.32 13.11
C ALA A 99 -0.33 -6.84 13.39
N ILE A 100 -0.57 -8.08 12.98
CA ILE A 100 -1.84 -8.81 13.11
C ILE A 100 -1.60 -9.92 14.14
N ASN A 101 -2.34 -9.88 15.24
CA ASN A 101 -2.24 -10.86 16.32
C ASN A 101 -3.52 -11.67 16.37
N LYS A 102 -3.41 -13.00 16.31
CA LYS A 102 -4.52 -13.96 16.47
C LYS A 102 -4.16 -14.93 17.58
N ASP A 103 -5.13 -15.28 18.43
CA ASP A 103 -4.88 -16.14 19.57
C ASP A 103 -4.20 -17.45 19.16
N SER A 104 -3.17 -17.86 19.92
CA SER A 104 -2.43 -19.12 19.70
C SER A 104 -1.72 -19.24 18.34
N MET A 105 -1.45 -18.12 17.67
CA MET A 105 -0.73 -18.09 16.39
C MET A 105 0.42 -17.08 16.43
N GLU A 106 1.45 -17.35 15.64
CA GLU A 106 2.52 -16.38 15.41
C GLU A 106 1.96 -15.10 14.78
N PRO A 107 2.35 -13.92 15.27
CA PRO A 107 1.94 -12.65 14.68
C PRO A 107 2.38 -12.55 13.21
N VAL A 108 1.52 -11.99 12.37
CA VAL A 108 1.88 -11.61 11.01
C VAL A 108 2.11 -10.11 10.97
N SER A 109 3.31 -9.69 10.57
CA SER A 109 3.67 -8.28 10.42
C SER A 109 3.93 -7.92 8.97
N GLY A 110 4.02 -6.62 8.72
CA GLY A 110 4.34 -6.11 7.40
C GLY A 110 4.36 -4.59 7.32
N LYS A 111 4.40 -4.10 6.09
CA LYS A 111 4.55 -2.70 5.72
C LYS A 111 3.55 -2.31 4.64
N LEU A 112 3.18 -1.04 4.65
CA LEU A 112 2.49 -0.39 3.55
C LEU A 112 3.47 0.55 2.88
N TRP A 113 3.60 0.43 1.56
CA TRP A 113 4.56 1.20 0.77
C TRP A 113 3.89 2.26 -0.10
N LEU A 114 4.63 3.34 -0.27
CA LEU A 114 4.38 4.41 -1.22
C LEU A 114 5.39 4.31 -2.36
N VAL A 115 4.94 4.60 -3.57
CA VAL A 115 5.81 4.88 -4.71
C VAL A 115 5.47 6.27 -5.23
N GLN A 116 6.47 7.15 -5.32
CA GLN A 116 6.30 8.55 -5.68
C GLN A 116 5.25 9.25 -4.81
N GLY A 117 5.26 8.89 -3.52
CA GLY A 117 4.33 9.39 -2.51
C GLY A 117 2.89 8.87 -2.61
N VAL A 118 2.56 7.96 -3.52
CA VAL A 118 1.22 7.36 -3.67
C VAL A 118 1.21 5.95 -3.10
N PHE A 119 0.18 5.58 -2.33
CA PHE A 119 0.05 4.20 -1.83
C PHE A 119 0.05 3.18 -2.98
N PHE A 120 0.91 2.17 -2.84
CA PHE A 120 1.22 1.21 -3.88
C PHE A 120 1.04 -0.24 -3.44
N SER A 121 1.60 -0.68 -2.30
CA SER A 121 1.56 -2.09 -1.92
C SER A 121 1.44 -2.34 -0.43
N ILE A 122 0.95 -3.54 -0.11
CA ILE A 122 1.02 -4.17 1.21
C ILE A 122 2.04 -5.29 1.10
N GLU A 123 3.08 -5.26 1.92
CA GLU A 123 4.10 -6.29 1.99
C GLU A 123 4.05 -6.96 3.37
N PHE A 124 3.90 -8.27 3.41
CA PHE A 124 3.90 -9.09 4.61
C PHE A 124 5.29 -9.69 4.82
N ASP A 125 5.77 -9.71 6.07
CA ASP A 125 7.03 -10.36 6.43
C ASP A 125 6.94 -11.90 6.32
N SER A 126 5.72 -12.45 6.30
CA SER A 126 5.43 -13.87 6.06
C SER A 126 4.04 -14.05 5.42
N PRO A 127 3.79 -15.13 4.65
CA PRO A 127 2.52 -15.35 3.96
C PRO A 127 1.30 -15.34 4.91
N PRO A 128 0.25 -14.54 4.65
CA PRO A 128 -0.92 -14.42 5.53
C PRO A 128 -1.94 -15.56 5.37
N ASN A 129 -1.48 -16.79 5.09
CA ASN A 129 -2.32 -17.92 4.66
C ASN A 129 -3.39 -18.33 5.69
N ASN A 130 -3.17 -18.03 6.97
CA ASN A 130 -4.03 -18.47 8.07
C ASN A 130 -4.98 -17.39 8.61
N LEU A 131 -5.05 -16.25 7.92
CA LEU A 131 -5.82 -15.06 8.30
C LEU A 131 -7.03 -14.79 7.40
N THR A 132 -7.35 -15.72 6.49
CA THR A 132 -8.38 -15.56 5.45
C THR A 132 -9.82 -15.70 5.96
N GLU A 133 -10.03 -16.21 7.18
CA GLU A 133 -11.35 -16.35 7.81
C GLU A 133 -11.44 -15.51 9.11
N LYS A 134 -12.49 -14.68 9.23
CA LYS A 134 -12.87 -13.98 10.47
C LYS A 134 -13.60 -14.94 11.44
N PRO A 135 -13.58 -14.75 12.78
CA PRO A 135 -12.92 -13.68 13.55
C PRO A 135 -12.09 -14.19 14.75
N ASN A 136 -10.98 -13.51 15.05
CA ASN A 136 -10.37 -13.30 16.39
C ASN A 136 -8.92 -12.79 16.21
N TYR A 137 -8.73 -11.76 15.38
CA TYR A 137 -7.45 -11.08 15.30
C TYR A 137 -7.59 -9.59 15.58
N SER A 138 -6.52 -9.00 16.07
CA SER A 138 -6.36 -7.55 16.23
C SER A 138 -5.28 -7.05 15.29
N ILE A 139 -5.49 -5.87 14.72
CA ILE A 139 -4.51 -5.20 13.85
C ILE A 139 -4.02 -3.95 14.58
N SER A 140 -2.71 -3.84 14.73
CA SER A 140 -2.03 -2.65 15.25
C SER A 140 -1.26 -1.97 14.13
N ILE A 141 -1.28 -0.63 14.09
CA ILE A 141 -0.64 0.19 13.06
C ILE A 141 0.36 1.14 13.71
N SER A 142 1.54 1.28 13.12
CA SER A 142 2.52 2.31 13.45
C SER A 142 2.85 3.11 12.19
N LEU A 143 2.46 4.38 12.17
CA LEU A 143 2.74 5.29 11.06
C LEU A 143 4.25 5.60 10.97
N ALA A 144 4.75 5.84 9.77
CA ALA A 144 6.08 6.41 9.59
C ALA A 144 6.15 7.85 10.14
N ASP A 145 7.34 8.31 10.54
CA ASP A 145 7.51 9.55 11.30
C ASP A 145 6.95 10.80 10.62
N CYS A 146 7.00 10.87 9.30
CA CYS A 146 6.45 11.99 8.54
C CYS A 146 4.91 12.07 8.55
N PHE A 147 4.23 10.99 8.96
CA PHE A 147 2.77 10.92 9.09
C PHE A 147 2.29 10.97 10.55
N LYS A 148 3.20 10.88 11.53
CA LYS A 148 2.86 11.09 12.92
C LYS A 148 2.48 12.55 13.11
N THR A 149 1.30 12.83 13.65
CA THR A 149 1.02 14.16 14.17
C THR A 149 2.06 14.45 15.24
N LYS A 150 2.81 15.56 15.10
CA LYS A 150 3.57 16.08 16.23
C LYS A 150 2.54 16.28 17.34
N SER A 151 2.63 15.50 18.41
CA SER A 151 1.95 15.82 19.66
C SER A 151 2.51 17.16 20.14
N GLY A 152 1.87 18.23 19.70
CA GLY A 152 2.31 19.59 19.91
C GLY A 152 1.15 20.39 20.46
N THR A 153 1.14 20.49 21.79
CA THR A 153 0.84 21.72 22.54
C THR A 153 -0.21 22.63 21.91
N GLU A 154 -1.44 22.55 22.43
CA GLU A 154 -2.34 23.69 22.39
C GLU A 154 -1.63 24.90 23.02
N PRO A 155 -1.50 26.04 22.31
CA PRO A 155 -1.12 27.28 22.95
C PRO A 155 -2.33 27.77 23.75
N ASN A 156 -2.18 27.88 25.06
CA ASN A 156 -2.97 28.83 25.87
C ASN A 156 -2.39 30.23 25.69
#